data_AF-A0A2G5UNV2-F1
#
_entry.id   AF-A0A2G5UNV2-F1
#
_cell.length_a   1.000
_cell.length_b   1.000
_cell.length_c   1.000
_cell.angle_alpha   90.00
_cell.angle_beta   90.00
_cell.angle_gamma   90.00
#
_symmetry.space_group_name_H-M   'P 1'
#
loop_
_entity.id
_entity.type
_entity.pdbx_description
1 polymer ?
#
loop_
_entity_poly.entity_id
_entity_poly.type
_entity_poly.pdbx_seq_one_letter_code
_entity_poly.pdbx_strand_id
1 'polypeptide(L)'
;MSFHIDFYPTKEEVFQKSDEECLEIVKELRATEDTYLDPDFPPTSKSQGNFKDNNDKVVKHPRFCWLPPHLLKEVQYRSFGCFLDEWRLWEDPWPHHVCQGVAGDCWLLASLMTICKRRELMEQIVPRNEYSMEQGLVQVR
;
A
#
# COMPACT_ATOMS: atom_id res chain seq x y z
N MET A 1 -10.20 31.12 35.09
CA MET A 1 -10.47 30.20 33.96
C MET A 1 -9.39 30.41 32.93
N SER A 2 -8.53 29.43 32.70
CA SER A 2 -7.68 29.42 31.50
C SER A 2 -8.34 28.50 30.47
N PHE A 3 -8.27 28.91 29.21
CA PHE A 3 -8.60 28.05 28.07
C PHE A 3 -7.30 27.76 27.32
N HIS A 4 -7.19 26.55 26.80
CA HIS A 4 -6.13 26.14 25.88
C HIS A 4 -6.72 26.13 24.47
N ILE A 5 -5.98 26.66 23.50
CA ILE A 5 -6.37 26.60 22.09
C ILE A 5 -5.34 25.71 21.40
N ASP A 6 -5.80 24.58 20.88
CA ASP A 6 -4.98 23.67 20.09
C ASP A 6 -5.06 24.06 18.62
N PHE A 7 -3.90 24.36 18.04
CA PHE A 7 -3.77 24.55 16.60
C PHE A 7 -3.36 23.21 15.99
N TYR A 8 -4.19 22.70 15.09
CA TYR A 8 -3.87 21.52 14.32
C TYR A 8 -3.26 21.93 12.98
N PRO A 9 -2.30 21.14 12.46
CA PRO A 9 -1.75 21.40 11.15
C PRO A 9 -2.83 21.28 10.08
N THR A 10 -2.71 22.09 9.05
CA THR A 10 -3.53 21.99 7.84
C THR A 10 -3.24 20.68 7.10
N LYS A 11 -4.17 20.27 6.24
CA LYS A 11 -3.99 19.07 5.39
C LYS A 11 -2.70 19.18 4.58
N GLU A 12 -2.44 20.36 4.03
CA GLU A 12 -1.28 20.66 3.19
C GLU A 12 0.03 20.54 3.97
N GLU A 13 0.07 21.03 5.22
CA GLU A 13 1.24 20.89 6.11
C GLU A 13 1.51 19.43 6.47
N VAL A 14 0.45 18.65 6.76
CA VAL A 14 0.60 17.20 7.04
C VAL A 14 1.15 16.47 5.82
N PHE A 15 0.66 16.79 4.63
CA PHE A 15 1.07 16.15 3.39
C PHE A 15 2.51 16.52 3.03
N GLN A 16 2.87 17.79 3.12
CA GLN A 16 4.22 18.26 2.86
C GLN A 16 5.24 17.60 3.79
N LYS A 17 4.92 17.52 5.08
CA LYS A 17 5.80 16.85 6.05
C LYS A 17 6.01 15.37 5.69
N SER A 18 4.94 14.67 5.33
CA SER A 18 5.04 13.26 4.92
C SER A 18 5.87 13.08 3.64
N ASP A 19 5.83 14.05 2.72
CA ASP A 19 6.63 14.03 1.49
C ASP A 19 8.11 14.25 1.77
N GLU A 20 8.44 15.19 2.65
CA GLU A 20 9.81 15.44 3.09
C GLU A 20 10.40 14.21 3.78
N GLU A 21 9.63 13.55 4.66
CA GLU A 21 10.04 12.30 5.32
C GLU A 21 10.33 11.18 4.32
N CYS A 22 9.44 10.97 3.33
CA CYS A 22 9.65 9.97 2.28
C CYS A 22 10.89 10.28 1.43
N LEU A 23 11.14 11.56 1.11
CA LEU A 23 12.29 11.97 0.31
C LEU A 23 13.62 11.73 1.03
N GLU A 24 13.69 11.94 2.34
CA GLU A 24 14.90 11.64 3.11
C GLU A 24 15.20 10.13 3.11
N ILE A 25 14.18 9.29 3.35
CA ILE A 25 14.32 7.83 3.26
C ILE A 25 14.84 7.41 1.89
N VAL A 26 14.28 7.97 0.82
CA VAL A 26 14.67 7.65 -0.57
C VAL A 26 16.11 8.06 -0.87
N LYS A 27 16.59 9.18 -0.33
CA LYS A 27 18.00 9.59 -0.50
C LYS A 27 18.95 8.55 0.09
N GLU A 28 18.63 8.03 1.27
CA GLU A 28 19.42 6.98 1.92
C GLU A 28 19.41 5.68 1.11
N LEU A 29 18.22 5.22 0.68
CA LEU A 29 18.08 3.99 -0.12
C LEU A 29 18.76 4.08 -1.48
N ARG A 30 18.73 5.25 -2.14
CA ARG A 30 19.45 5.48 -3.40
C ARG A 30 20.96 5.41 -3.23
N ALA A 31 21.48 5.75 -2.05
CA ALA A 31 22.90 5.64 -1.78
C ALA A 31 23.36 4.19 -1.54
N THR A 32 22.46 3.32 -1.04
CA THR A 32 22.76 1.91 -0.78
C THR A 32 22.30 0.95 -1.87
N GLU A 33 21.52 1.44 -2.85
CA GLU A 33 20.86 0.64 -3.89
C GLU A 33 19.87 -0.41 -3.31
N ASP A 34 19.30 -0.14 -2.15
CA ASP A 34 18.39 -1.05 -1.44
C ASP A 34 16.90 -0.77 -1.70
N THR A 35 16.07 -1.78 -1.43
CA THR A 35 14.61 -1.65 -1.36
C THR A 35 14.18 -1.25 0.04
N TYR A 36 13.16 -0.40 0.15
CA TYR A 36 12.61 0.02 1.42
C TYR A 36 12.05 -1.15 2.22
N LEU A 37 12.37 -1.19 3.51
CA LEU A 37 11.77 -2.06 4.50
C LEU A 37 11.23 -1.20 5.64
N ASP A 38 9.92 -1.30 5.86
CA ASP A 38 9.26 -0.56 6.93
C ASP A 38 9.69 -1.09 8.30
N PRO A 39 10.38 -0.28 9.13
CA PRO A 39 10.81 -0.69 10.46
C PRO A 39 9.63 -0.85 11.43
N ASP A 40 8.54 -0.10 11.23
CA ASP A 40 7.35 -0.09 12.07
C ASP A 40 6.37 -1.21 11.67
N PHE A 41 6.39 -1.62 10.39
CA PHE A 41 5.57 -2.70 9.85
C PHE A 41 6.39 -3.76 9.09
N PRO A 42 7.27 -4.53 9.78
CA PRO A 42 8.19 -5.45 9.12
C PRO A 42 7.47 -6.66 8.51
N PRO A 43 8.03 -7.33 7.50
CA PRO A 43 7.45 -8.50 6.81
C PRO A 43 7.46 -9.76 7.69
N THR A 44 6.65 -9.78 8.74
CA THR A 44 6.61 -10.84 9.76
C THR A 44 5.18 -11.33 9.98
N SER A 45 5.04 -12.48 10.64
CA SER A 45 3.72 -13.02 11.04
C SER A 45 2.96 -12.07 11.97
N LYS A 46 3.65 -11.19 12.71
CA LYS A 46 3.01 -10.18 13.56
C LYS A 46 2.23 -9.16 12.72
N SER A 47 2.82 -8.70 11.62
CA SER A 47 2.22 -7.75 10.68
C SER A 47 1.08 -8.38 9.88
N GLN A 48 1.16 -9.70 9.64
CA GLN A 48 0.11 -10.45 9.00
C GLN A 48 -1.17 -10.58 9.85
N GLY A 49 -1.03 -10.57 11.17
CA GLY A 49 -2.14 -10.73 12.11
C GLY A 49 -2.70 -12.16 12.18
N ASN A 50 -3.85 -12.28 12.86
CA ASN A 50 -4.54 -13.55 13.06
C ASN A 50 -5.68 -13.69 12.05
N PHE A 51 -5.60 -14.70 11.19
CA PHE A 51 -6.70 -15.06 10.30
C PHE A 51 -7.72 -15.89 11.05
N LYS A 52 -9.00 -15.62 10.85
CA LYS A 52 -10.08 -16.43 11.38
C LYS A 52 -10.73 -17.23 10.26
N ASP A 53 -11.04 -18.49 10.50
CA ASP A 53 -11.90 -19.26 9.60
C ASP A 53 -13.37 -18.86 9.74
N ASN A 54 -14.23 -19.48 8.92
CA ASN A 54 -15.68 -19.27 8.97
C ASN A 54 -16.32 -19.64 10.33
N ASN A 55 -15.59 -20.34 11.20
CA ASN A 55 -16.01 -20.72 12.55
C ASN A 55 -15.34 -19.84 13.63
N ASP A 56 -14.79 -18.69 13.25
CA ASP A 56 -14.08 -17.72 14.10
C ASP A 56 -12.81 -18.29 14.78
N LYS A 57 -12.30 -19.43 14.31
CA LYS A 57 -11.08 -20.03 14.85
C LYS A 57 -9.86 -19.41 14.20
N VAL A 58 -8.85 -19.11 15.01
CA VAL A 58 -7.57 -18.59 14.50
C VAL A 58 -6.86 -19.68 13.71
N VAL A 59 -6.71 -19.48 12.40
CA VAL A 59 -6.00 -20.37 11.49
C VAL A 59 -4.67 -19.72 11.09
N LYS A 60 -3.60 -20.51 11.14
CA LYS A 60 -2.32 -20.13 10.52
C LYS A 60 -2.42 -20.45 9.03
N HIS A 61 -2.54 -19.42 8.19
CA HIS A 61 -2.50 -19.61 6.75
C HIS A 61 -1.12 -20.19 6.33
N PRO A 62 -1.02 -21.01 5.25
CA PRO A 62 0.26 -21.51 4.75
C PRO A 62 1.29 -20.40 4.57
N ARG A 63 2.56 -20.77 4.76
CA ARG A 63 3.75 -19.90 4.74
C ARG A 63 3.71 -18.93 3.56
N PHE A 64 3.30 -17.69 3.82
CA PHE A 64 3.46 -16.60 2.88
C PHE A 64 4.94 -16.22 2.82
N CYS A 65 5.48 -16.11 1.61
CA CYS A 65 6.70 -15.38 1.37
C CYS A 65 6.33 -13.91 1.19
N TRP A 66 7.02 -13.02 1.89
CA TRP A 66 6.94 -11.60 1.61
C TRP A 66 7.84 -11.31 0.42
N LEU A 67 7.24 -10.92 -0.70
CA LEU A 67 7.96 -10.63 -1.94
C LEU A 67 7.58 -9.23 -2.43
N PRO A 68 8.56 -8.41 -2.82
CA PRO A 68 8.27 -7.14 -3.46
C PRO A 68 7.62 -7.37 -4.85
N PRO A 69 6.80 -6.43 -5.34
CA PRO A 69 6.02 -6.61 -6.57
C PRO A 69 6.83 -7.00 -7.80
N HIS A 70 8.05 -6.48 -7.96
CA HIS A 70 8.92 -6.79 -9.11
C HIS A 70 9.39 -8.27 -9.16
N LEU A 71 9.26 -9.00 -8.05
CA LEU A 71 9.53 -10.44 -7.96
C LEU A 71 8.27 -11.32 -8.11
N LEU A 72 7.07 -10.73 -8.21
CA LEU A 72 5.80 -11.47 -8.32
C LEU A 72 5.52 -12.06 -9.71
N LYS A 73 6.49 -11.98 -10.65
CA LYS A 73 6.38 -12.39 -12.06
C LYS A 73 5.89 -13.82 -12.29
N GLU A 74 5.96 -14.68 -11.28
CA GLU A 74 5.61 -16.09 -11.40
C GLU A 74 4.18 -16.44 -10.97
N VAL A 75 3.43 -15.51 -10.36
CA VAL A 75 2.12 -15.85 -9.78
C VAL A 75 1.00 -15.50 -10.75
N GLN A 76 0.48 -16.51 -11.46
CA GLN A 76 -0.71 -16.41 -12.29
C GLN A 76 -1.97 -16.15 -11.44
N TYR A 77 -2.14 -14.94 -10.90
CA TYR A 77 -3.36 -14.55 -10.18
C TYR A 77 -4.54 -14.27 -11.12
N ARG A 78 -4.28 -14.01 -12.41
CA ARG A 78 -5.35 -13.76 -13.40
C ARG A 78 -5.54 -14.99 -14.27
N SER A 79 -6.64 -15.70 -14.04
CA SER A 79 -7.05 -16.90 -14.80
C SER A 79 -7.45 -16.61 -16.28
N PHE A 80 -7.07 -15.47 -16.85
CA PHE A 80 -7.56 -14.98 -18.14
C PHE A 80 -6.45 -14.56 -19.11
N GLY A 81 -5.32 -15.30 -19.17
CA GLY A 81 -4.37 -15.18 -20.28
C GLY A 81 -3.73 -13.80 -20.48
N CYS A 82 -3.81 -12.92 -19.48
CA CYS A 82 -3.16 -11.62 -19.52
C CYS A 82 -1.66 -11.82 -19.38
N PHE A 83 -0.91 -11.45 -20.41
CA PHE A 83 0.54 -11.42 -20.41
C PHE A 83 1.03 -10.64 -19.18
N LEU A 84 1.98 -11.24 -18.44
CA LEU A 84 2.88 -10.63 -17.45
C LEU A 84 2.50 -9.17 -17.11
N ASP A 85 1.64 -8.99 -16.11
CA ASP A 85 1.34 -7.65 -15.58
C ASP A 85 2.65 -7.11 -14.98
N GLU A 86 3.35 -6.28 -15.74
CA GLU A 86 4.55 -5.58 -15.27
C GLU A 86 4.16 -4.75 -14.04
N TRP A 87 5.00 -4.76 -13.00
CA TRP A 87 4.83 -3.86 -11.87
C TRP A 87 4.82 -2.44 -12.42
N ARG A 88 3.76 -1.69 -12.12
CA ARG A 88 3.61 -0.30 -12.55
C ARG A 88 2.72 0.45 -11.58
N LEU A 89 2.99 1.73 -11.42
CA LEU A 89 2.06 2.65 -10.77
C LEU A 89 0.75 2.70 -11.58
N TRP A 90 -0.34 3.01 -10.88
CA TRP A 90 -1.65 3.06 -11.50
C TRP A 90 -1.69 4.19 -12.55
N GLU A 91 -2.04 3.85 -13.79
CA GLU A 91 -2.22 4.83 -14.89
C GLU A 91 -3.69 5.24 -15.00
N ASP A 92 -4.58 4.26 -14.97
CA ASP A 92 -6.04 4.38 -14.99
C ASP A 92 -6.62 3.50 -13.86
N PRO A 93 -6.94 4.08 -12.69
CA PRO A 93 -7.40 3.31 -11.55
C PRO A 93 -8.84 2.85 -11.82
N TRP A 94 -9.01 1.63 -12.32
CA TRP A 94 -10.33 1.09 -12.61
C TRP A 94 -10.78 0.10 -11.51
N PRO A 95 -12.04 0.15 -11.03
CA PRO A 95 -12.51 -0.71 -9.95
C PRO A 95 -12.35 -2.21 -10.23
N HIS A 96 -12.40 -2.61 -11.50
CA HIS A 96 -12.28 -4.00 -11.92
C HIS A 96 -10.83 -4.52 -11.92
N HIS A 97 -9.84 -3.67 -11.66
CA HIS A 97 -8.44 -4.12 -11.51
C HIS A 97 -8.18 -4.80 -10.15
N VAL A 98 -9.11 -4.69 -9.20
CA VAL A 98 -8.98 -5.22 -7.84
C VAL A 98 -9.84 -6.46 -7.67
N CYS A 99 -9.26 -7.53 -7.12
CA CYS A 99 -9.97 -8.76 -6.77
C CYS A 99 -9.80 -9.04 -5.27
N GLN A 100 -10.84 -9.54 -4.62
CA GLN A 100 -10.78 -9.89 -3.20
C GLN A 100 -9.89 -11.11 -2.96
N GLY A 101 -8.98 -10.98 -1.99
CA GLY A 101 -8.17 -12.10 -1.48
C GLY A 101 -8.89 -12.89 -0.38
N VAL A 102 -8.13 -13.60 0.44
CA VAL A 102 -8.67 -14.45 1.54
C VAL A 102 -8.92 -13.68 2.85
N ALA A 103 -8.72 -12.37 2.87
CA ALA A 103 -8.71 -11.56 4.10
C ALA A 103 -10.11 -11.18 4.62
N GLY A 104 -11.18 -11.37 3.83
CA GLY A 104 -12.55 -11.04 4.27
C GLY A 104 -12.83 -9.53 4.39
N ASP A 105 -12.04 -8.71 3.73
CA ASP A 105 -12.03 -7.24 3.75
C ASP A 105 -12.86 -6.60 2.62
N CYS A 106 -13.94 -7.26 2.19
CA CYS A 106 -14.79 -6.78 1.09
C CYS A 106 -15.32 -5.35 1.31
N TRP A 107 -15.54 -4.95 2.56
CA TRP A 107 -15.96 -3.59 2.94
C TRP A 107 -14.89 -2.53 2.60
N LEU A 108 -13.61 -2.86 2.76
CA LEU A 108 -12.50 -1.99 2.39
C LEU A 108 -12.37 -1.94 0.86
N LEU A 109 -12.42 -3.10 0.20
CA LEU A 109 -12.30 -3.18 -1.27
C LEU A 109 -13.43 -2.43 -1.98
N ALA A 110 -14.68 -2.52 -1.50
CA ALA A 110 -15.79 -1.74 -2.04
C ALA A 110 -15.55 -0.21 -1.95
N SER A 111 -14.90 0.22 -0.87
CA SER A 111 -14.55 1.64 -0.66
C SER A 111 -13.44 2.07 -1.61
N LEU A 112 -12.36 1.27 -1.74
CA LEU A 112 -11.27 1.51 -2.70
C LEU A 112 -11.77 1.55 -4.14
N MET A 113 -12.61 0.58 -4.54
CA MET A 113 -13.27 0.55 -5.84
C MET A 113 -14.10 1.81 -6.10
N THR A 114 -14.72 2.39 -5.08
CA THR A 114 -15.48 3.65 -5.23
C THR A 114 -14.53 4.84 -5.44
N ILE A 115 -13.43 4.90 -4.69
CA ILE A 115 -12.37 5.91 -4.82
C ILE A 115 -11.76 5.88 -6.23
N CYS A 116 -11.46 4.69 -6.76
CA CYS A 116 -10.88 4.53 -8.10
C CYS A 116 -11.72 5.18 -9.21
N LYS A 117 -13.05 5.32 -9.04
CA LYS A 117 -13.91 6.04 -10.01
C LYS A 117 -13.61 7.54 -10.11
N ARG A 118 -12.81 8.10 -9.21
CA ARG A 118 -12.48 9.52 -9.10
C ARG A 118 -10.97 9.68 -9.02
N ARG A 119 -10.33 9.85 -10.18
CA ARG A 119 -8.87 9.94 -10.30
C ARG A 119 -8.28 10.99 -9.36
N GLU A 120 -8.94 12.13 -9.19
CA GLU A 120 -8.51 13.22 -8.33
C GLU A 120 -8.42 12.83 -6.85
N LEU A 121 -9.24 11.88 -6.39
CA LEU A 121 -9.16 11.34 -5.03
C LEU A 121 -8.03 10.31 -4.94
N MET A 122 -7.87 9.49 -5.99
CA MET A 122 -6.78 8.50 -6.06
C MET A 122 -5.40 9.17 -6.00
N GLU A 123 -5.21 10.28 -6.72
CA GLU A 123 -3.95 11.06 -6.72
C GLU A 123 -3.64 11.69 -5.37
N GLN A 124 -4.66 12.02 -4.58
CA GLN A 124 -4.48 12.56 -3.24
C GLN A 124 -4.13 11.47 -2.23
N ILE A 125 -4.72 10.29 -2.37
CA ILE A 125 -4.54 9.16 -1.44
C ILE A 125 -3.25 8.40 -1.75
N VAL A 126 -2.96 8.12 -3.02
CA VAL A 126 -1.72 7.45 -3.46
C VAL A 126 -1.03 8.33 -4.50
N PRO A 127 -0.15 9.25 -4.04
CA PRO A 127 0.61 10.10 -4.94
C PRO A 127 1.52 9.29 -5.85
N ARG A 128 1.69 9.78 -7.09
CA ARG A 128 2.57 9.16 -8.08
C ARG A 128 4.00 9.61 -7.84
N ASN A 129 4.77 8.78 -7.16
CA ASN A 129 6.17 9.05 -6.86
C ASN A 129 7.09 8.09 -7.62
N GLU A 130 8.09 8.62 -8.30
CA GLU A 130 9.06 7.82 -9.08
C GLU A 130 9.79 6.80 -8.19
N TYR A 131 10.09 7.19 -6.95
CA TYR A 131 10.75 6.33 -5.97
C TYR A 131 9.95 5.08 -5.60
N SER A 132 8.64 5.06 -5.81
CA SER A 132 7.81 3.88 -5.56
C SER A 132 8.14 2.73 -6.51
N MET A 133 8.55 3.05 -7.73
CA MET A 133 8.97 2.06 -8.72
C MET A 133 10.41 1.60 -8.50
N GLU A 134 11.28 2.51 -8.06
CA GLU A 134 12.71 2.25 -7.88
C GLU A 134 13.03 1.54 -6.56
N GLN A 135 12.56 2.08 -5.42
CA GLN A 135 12.91 1.59 -4.08
C GLN A 135 11.76 0.85 -3.38
N GLY A 136 10.58 0.76 -4.01
CA GLY A 136 9.42 0.06 -3.43
C GLY A 136 8.74 0.77 -2.26
N LEU A 137 9.12 2.02 -1.96
CA LEU A 137 8.46 2.86 -0.96
C LEU A 137 7.16 3.42 -1.54
N VAL A 138 6.01 3.05 -0.97
CA VAL A 138 4.69 3.53 -1.39
C VAL A 138 4.06 4.34 -0.28
N GLN A 139 3.74 5.59 -0.58
CA GLN A 139 3.08 6.50 0.35
C GLN A 139 1.55 6.42 0.18
N VAL A 140 0.81 6.44 1.29
CA VAL A 140 -0.66 6.49 1.31
C VAL A 140 -1.13 7.59 2.28
N ARG A 141 -2.14 8.36 1.92
CA ARG A 141 -2.66 9.53 2.66
C ARG A 141 -4.17 9.48 2.87
#